data_AF-A0A399GYJ0-F1
#
_entry.id   AF-A0A399GYJ0-F1
#
_cell.length_a   1.000
_cell.length_b   1.000
_cell.length_c   1.000
_cell.angle_alpha   90.00
_cell.angle_beta   90.00
_cell.angle_gamma   90.00
#
_symmetry.space_group_name_H-M   'P 1'
#
loop_
_entity.id
_entity.type
_entity.pdbx_description
1 polymer ?
#
loop_
_entity_poly.entity_id
_entity_poly.type
_entity_poly.pdbx_seq_one_letter_code
_entity_poly.pdbx_strand_id
1 'polypeptide(L)' 'MSITSTHALDVYRAVQRGEAIPPAPGRDDWRVIAELRDARRAARPAHRPGLLARLLRRRVA' A
#
# COMPACT_ATOMS: atom_id res chain seq x y z
N MET A 1 -2.66 21.60 -2.32
CA MET A 1 -4.10 21.27 -2.48
C MET A 1 -4.32 19.84 -1.99
N SER A 2 -5.38 19.58 -1.20
CA SER A 2 -5.70 18.25 -0.67
C SER A 2 -6.60 17.47 -1.63
N ILE A 3 -6.41 16.15 -1.71
CA ILE A 3 -7.22 15.24 -2.54
C ILE A 3 -8.71 15.30 -2.17
N THR A 4 -9.03 15.48 -0.90
CA THR A 4 -10.42 15.63 -0.42
C THR A 4 -11.06 16.93 -0.86
N SER A 5 -10.28 18.02 -0.93
CA SER A 5 -10.77 19.32 -1.41
C SER A 5 -11.06 19.31 -2.91
N THR A 6 -10.21 18.64 -3.70
CA THR A 6 -10.46 18.44 -5.14
C THR A 6 -11.72 17.60 -5.36
N HIS A 7 -11.87 16.50 -4.62
CA HIS A 7 -13.06 15.66 -4.71
C HIS A 7 -14.34 16.43 -4.41
N ALA A 8 -14.36 17.27 -3.36
CA ALA A 8 -15.53 18.09 -3.04
C ALA A 8 -15.92 19.04 -4.19
N LEU A 9 -14.93 19.63 -4.87
CA LEU A 9 -15.13 20.48 -6.05
C LEU A 9 -15.68 19.69 -7.25
N ASP A 10 -15.16 18.49 -7.48
CA ASP A 10 -15.61 17.65 -8.59
C ASP A 10 -17.02 17.13 -8.37
N VAL A 11 -17.38 16.77 -7.13
CA VAL A 11 -18.76 16.44 -6.74
C VAL A 11 -19.68 17.63 -6.99
N TYR A 12 -19.31 18.83 -6.52
CA TYR A 12 -20.11 20.04 -6.73
C TYR A 12 -20.34 20.30 -8.23
N ARG A 13 -19.29 20.18 -9.05
CA ARG A 13 -19.37 20.35 -10.49
C ARG A 13 -20.24 19.29 -11.18
N ALA A 14 -20.13 18.03 -10.75
CA ALA A 14 -20.94 16.95 -11.29
C ALA A 14 -22.43 17.18 -11.03
N VAL A 15 -22.78 17.61 -9.81
CA VAL A 15 -24.17 17.97 -9.46
C VAL A 15 -24.67 19.12 -10.33
N GLN A 16 -23.87 20.18 -10.50
CA GLN A 16 -24.24 21.33 -11.33
C GLN A 16 -24.45 20.97 -12.81
N ARG A 17 -23.80 19.91 -13.30
CA ARG A 17 -23.89 19.45 -14.69
C ARG A 17 -24.84 18.26 -14.89
N GLY A 18 -25.42 17.71 -13.83
CA GLY A 18 -26.20 16.47 -13.90
C GLY A 18 -25.36 15.25 -14.29
N GLU A 19 -24.05 15.29 -14.04
CA GLU A 19 -23.12 14.20 -14.30
C GLU A 19 -23.09 13.20 -13.14
N ALA A 20 -22.57 12.01 -13.40
CA ALA A 20 -22.37 11.01 -12.36
C ALA A 20 -21.38 11.50 -11.30
N ILE A 21 -21.69 11.26 -10.02
CA ILE A 21 -20.83 11.66 -8.91
C ILE A 21 -19.54 10.81 -8.94
N PRO A 22 -18.35 11.45 -8.90
CA PRO A 22 -17.09 10.70 -8.87
C PRO A 22 -17.02 9.83 -7.62
N PRO A 23 -16.36 8.66 -7.68
CA PRO A 23 -16.19 7.81 -6.52
C PRO A 23 -15.38 8.52 -5.43
N ALA A 24 -15.72 8.25 -4.17
CA ALA A 24 -14.99 8.81 -3.03
C ALA A 24 -13.52 8.35 -3.05
N PRO A 25 -12.55 9.26 -2.86
CA PRO A 25 -11.14 8.89 -2.75
C PRO A 25 -10.95 7.97 -1.54
N GLY A 26 -10.05 6.99 -1.64
CA GLY A 26 -9.77 6.05 -0.55
C GLY A 26 -10.66 4.80 -0.50
N ARG A 27 -11.70 4.69 -1.33
CA ARG A 27 -12.62 3.53 -1.31
C ARG A 27 -11.93 2.22 -1.68
N ASP A 28 -11.05 2.24 -2.68
CA ASP A 28 -10.30 1.06 -3.15
C ASP A 28 -8.86 1.00 -2.59
N ASP A 29 -8.41 2.08 -1.94
CA ASP A 29 -7.03 2.18 -1.43
C ASP A 29 -6.76 1.17 -0.31
N TRP A 30 -7.78 0.79 0.48
CA TRP A 30 -7.61 -0.21 1.53
C TRP A 30 -7.25 -1.59 0.99
N ARG A 31 -7.79 -1.96 -0.17
CA ARG A 31 -7.44 -3.22 -0.84
C ARG A 31 -6.00 -3.18 -1.34
N VAL A 32 -5.60 -2.07 -1.95
CA VAL A 32 -4.22 -1.85 -2.41
C VAL A 32 -3.23 -1.87 -1.24
N ILE A 33 -3.57 -1.26 -0.11
CA ILE A 33 -2.76 -1.28 1.11
C ILE A 33 -2.67 -2.70 1.69
N ALA A 34 -3.77 -3.46 1.69
CA ALA A 34 -3.77 -4.85 2.15
C ALA A 34 -2.89 -5.74 1.26
N GLU A 35 -3.03 -5.65 -0.06
CA GLU A 35 -2.21 -6.37 -1.04
C GLU A 35 -0.72 -6.00 -0.91
N LEU A 36 -0.40 -4.72 -0.70
CA LEU A 36 0.97 -4.26 -0.47
C LEU A 36 1.54 -4.78 0.86
N ARG A 37 0.73 -4.84 1.91
CA ARG A 37 1.13 -5.40 3.21
C ARG A 37 1.41 -6.90 3.09
N ASP A 38 0.60 -7.63 2.36
CA ASP A 38 0.75 -9.07 2.16
C ASP A 38 1.96 -9.37 1.25
N ALA A 39 2.16 -8.58 0.20
CA ALA A 39 3.36 -8.61 -0.63
C ALA A 39 4.63 -8.33 0.20
N ARG A 40 4.60 -7.33 1.09
CA ARG A 40 5.71 -7.06 2.04
C ARG A 40 5.96 -8.21 3.02
N ARG A 41 4.90 -8.90 3.47
CA ARG A 41 5.02 -10.04 4.39
C ARG A 41 5.63 -11.25 3.68
N ALA A 42 5.25 -11.49 2.42
CA ALA A 42 5.82 -12.54 1.58
C ALA A 42 7.26 -12.25 1.17
N ALA A 43 7.58 -10.97 0.89
CA ALA A 43 8.91 -10.52 0.57
C ALA A 43 9.83 -10.39 1.80
N ARG A 44 9.30 -10.57 3.02
CA ARG A 44 10.11 -10.52 4.24
C ARG A 44 11.05 -11.74 4.23
N PRO A 45 12.36 -11.55 4.06
CA PRO A 45 13.27 -12.68 4.11
C PRO A 45 13.10 -13.34 5.48
N ALA A 46 12.97 -14.67 5.48
CA ALA A 46 13.01 -15.42 6.72
C ALA A 46 14.34 -15.08 7.38
N HIS A 47 14.30 -14.24 8.41
CA HIS A 47 15.46 -13.96 9.23
C HIS A 47 15.87 -15.31 9.80
N ARG A 48 16.88 -15.93 9.19
CA ARG A 48 17.50 -17.17 9.66
C ARG A 48 18.79 -16.76 10.34
N PRO A 49 18.74 -16.31 11.61
CA PRO A 49 19.91 -15.82 12.33
C PRO A 49 20.99 -16.90 12.52
N GLY A 50 20.73 -18.16 12.15
CA GLY A 50 21.68 -19.26 12.24
C GLY A 50 22.51 -19.54 10.98
N LEU A 51 22.09 -19.15 9.77
CA LEU A 51 22.80 -19.56 8.54
C LEU A 51 24.13 -18.83 8.38
N LEU A 52 24.14 -17.51 8.58
CA LEU A 52 25.37 -16.72 8.56
C LEU A 52 26.29 -17.12 9.71
N ALA A 53 25.76 -17.30 10.92
CA ALA A 53 26.54 -17.78 12.07
C ALA A 53 27.16 -19.17 11.82
N ARG A 54 26.44 -20.08 11.17
CA ARG A 54 26.92 -21.44 10.85
C ARG A 54 27.97 -21.44 9.74
N LEU A 55 27.84 -20.56 8.75
CA LEU A 55 28.83 -20.40 7.67
C LEU A 55 30.12 -19.74 8.18
N LEU A 56 29.99 -18.74 9.06
CA LEU A 56 31.15 -18.10 9.70
C LEU A 56 31.88 -19.08 10.63
N ARG A 57 31.14 -19.92 11.38
CA ARG A 57 31.73 -20.95 12.26
C ARG A 57 32.48 -22.05 11.49
N ARG A 58 32.08 -22.35 10.25
CA ARG A 58 32.74 -23.36 9.40
C ARG A 58 34.05 -22.86 8.77
N ARG A 59 34.31 -21.55 8.79
CA ARG A 59 35.53 -20.94 8.23
C ARG A 59 36.67 -20.77 9.23
N VAL A 60 36.40 -21.01 10.51
CA VAL A 60 37.33 -20.85 11.64
C VAL A 60 37.74 -22.21 12.23
N ALA A 61 37.25 -23.32 11.67
CA ALA A 61 37.61 -24.68 12.04
C ALA A 61 38.57 -25.29 11.02
#